data_AF-A0A3D1RMV7-F1
#
_entry.id   AF-A0A3D1RMV7-F1
#
_cell.length_a   1.000
_cell.length_b   1.000
_cell.length_c   1.000
_cell.angle_alpha   90.00
_cell.angle_beta   90.00
_cell.angle_gamma   90.00
#
_symmetry.space_group_name_H-M   'P 1'
#
loop_
_entity.id
_entity.type
_entity.pdbx_description
1 polymer ?
#
loop_
_entity_poly.entity_id
_entity_poly.type
_entity_poly.pdbx_seq_one_letter_code
_entity_poly.pdbx_strand_id
1 'polypeptide(L)'
;QGEFFNQSDVTGMNRVAVLGQTVVSNLFAGGNAVGNTIKINGLSFTVIGVLESKGSSAGSDQDDVIYIPISTAQQRLIGSKSVGSINVQATSQEALASLQDYITT
;
A
#
# COMPACT_ATOMS: atom_id res chain seq x y z
N GLN A 1 3.30 4.42 -12.62
CA GLN A 1 3.42 3.44 -13.74
C GLN A 1 2.82 2.12 -13.28
N GLY A 2 2.30 1.29 -14.20
CA GLY A 2 1.59 0.06 -13.83
C GLY A 2 0.22 0.34 -13.18
N GLU A 3 -0.31 -0.64 -12.45
CA GLU A 3 -1.63 -0.57 -11.84
C GLU A 3 -1.57 -0.83 -10.33
N PHE A 4 -2.56 -0.31 -9.60
CA PHE A 4 -2.77 -0.67 -8.21
C PHE A 4 -3.44 -2.04 -8.12
N PHE A 5 -3.20 -2.80 -7.04
CA PHE A 5 -3.90 -4.08 -6.86
C PHE A 5 -5.40 -3.87 -6.69
N ASN A 6 -6.19 -4.84 -7.14
CA ASN A 6 -7.64 -4.75 -7.15
C ASN A 6 -8.28 -5.74 -6.16
N GLN A 7 -9.62 -5.79 -6.16
CA GLN A 7 -10.37 -6.68 -5.26
C GLN A 7 -10.05 -8.17 -5.49
N SER A 8 -9.77 -8.58 -6.72
CA SER A 8 -9.39 -9.97 -7.02
C SER A 8 -8.03 -10.31 -6.42
N ASP A 9 -7.09 -9.37 -6.36
CA ASP A 9 -5.81 -9.57 -5.68
C ASP A 9 -5.98 -9.74 -4.18
N VAL A 10 -6.90 -8.96 -3.58
CA VAL A 10 -7.25 -9.09 -2.16
C VAL A 10 -7.94 -10.43 -1.91
N THR A 11 -8.96 -10.80 -2.67
CA THR A 11 -9.68 -12.06 -2.47
C THR A 11 -8.78 -13.28 -2.74
N GLY A 12 -7.91 -13.19 -3.76
CA GLY A 12 -6.98 -14.25 -4.16
C GLY A 12 -5.74 -14.36 -3.29
N MET A 13 -5.51 -13.42 -2.37
CA MET A 13 -4.28 -13.35 -1.56
C MET A 13 -3.02 -13.32 -2.43
N ASN A 14 -3.10 -12.57 -3.54
CA ASN A 14 -2.01 -12.49 -4.51
C ASN A 14 -0.79 -11.81 -3.89
N ARG A 15 0.40 -12.32 -4.21
CA ARG A 15 1.68 -11.76 -3.77
C ARG A 15 2.14 -10.67 -4.74
N VAL A 16 1.38 -9.60 -4.77
CA VAL A 16 1.67 -8.41 -5.58
C VAL A 16 2.03 -7.24 -4.68
N ALA A 17 2.87 -6.34 -5.18
CA ALA A 17 3.31 -5.15 -4.48
C ALA A 17 3.23 -3.91 -5.38
N VAL A 18 2.91 -2.77 -4.76
CA VAL A 18 3.00 -1.45 -5.35
C VAL A 18 4.01 -0.64 -4.54
N LEU A 19 4.99 -0.04 -5.23
CA LEU A 19 6.12 0.62 -4.57
C LEU A 19 6.00 2.14 -4.64
N GLY A 20 6.41 2.82 -3.58
CA GLY A 20 6.71 4.25 -3.62
C GLY A 20 8.03 4.54 -4.34
N GLN A 21 8.23 5.80 -4.72
CA GLN A 21 9.34 6.21 -5.58
C GLN A 21 10.71 6.06 -4.90
N THR A 22 10.80 6.26 -3.58
CA THR A 22 12.05 6.07 -2.83
C THR A 22 12.45 4.60 -2.82
N VAL A 23 11.50 3.69 -2.62
CA VAL A 23 11.76 2.23 -2.67
C VAL A 23 12.28 1.83 -4.06
N VAL A 24 11.70 2.37 -5.13
CA VAL A 24 12.18 2.11 -6.50
C VAL A 24 13.61 2.63 -6.70
N SER A 25 13.90 3.82 -6.19
CA SER A 25 15.25 4.41 -6.27
C SER A 25 16.28 3.55 -5.54
N ASN A 26 15.93 3.04 -4.36
CA ASN A 26 16.82 2.22 -3.54
C ASN A 26 17.04 0.81 -4.10
N LEU A 27 15.99 0.15 -4.59
CA LEU A 27 16.06 -1.25 -5.02
C LEU A 27 16.42 -1.43 -6.50
N PHE A 28 16.07 -0.46 -7.34
CA PHE A 28 16.21 -0.55 -8.80
C PHE A 28 17.05 0.60 -9.39
N ALA A 29 17.72 1.41 -8.56
CA ALA A 29 18.48 2.59 -8.98
C ALA A 29 17.66 3.56 -9.87
N GLY A 30 16.35 3.66 -9.60
CA GLY A 30 15.41 4.48 -10.39
C GLY A 30 15.01 3.85 -11.74
N GLY A 31 15.43 2.61 -12.01
CA GLY A 31 15.07 1.84 -13.19
C GLY A 31 13.64 1.28 -13.16
N ASN A 32 13.35 0.38 -14.11
CA ASN A 32 12.02 -0.23 -14.21
C ASN A 32 11.80 -1.25 -13.08
N ALA A 33 10.88 -0.94 -12.16
CA ALA A 33 10.48 -1.84 -11.09
C ALA A 33 9.32 -2.78 -11.47
N VAL A 34 8.42 -2.35 -12.37
CA VAL A 34 7.21 -3.12 -12.71
C VAL A 34 7.59 -4.41 -13.45
N GLY A 35 6.98 -5.53 -13.04
CA GLY A 35 7.26 -6.87 -13.54
C GLY A 35 8.40 -7.59 -12.79
N ASN A 36 9.20 -6.87 -12.01
CA ASN A 36 10.25 -7.49 -11.20
C ASN A 36 9.70 -8.08 -9.90
N THR A 37 10.50 -8.94 -9.29
CA THR A 37 10.18 -9.55 -7.99
C THR A 37 11.02 -8.94 -6.89
N ILE A 38 10.40 -8.60 -5.77
CA ILE A 38 11.08 -8.19 -4.52
C ILE A 38 10.80 -9.19 -3.40
N LYS A 39 11.64 -9.18 -2.37
CA LYS A 39 11.43 -9.98 -1.16
C LYS A 39 10.96 -9.10 -0.02
N ILE A 40 9.83 -9.47 0.59
CA ILE A 40 9.29 -8.85 1.80
C ILE A 40 9.23 -9.94 2.87
N ASN A 41 9.99 -9.76 3.95
CA ASN A 41 10.13 -10.75 5.04
C ASN A 41 10.40 -12.20 4.52
N GLY A 42 11.30 -12.32 3.53
CA GLY A 42 11.68 -13.61 2.93
C GLY A 42 10.70 -14.17 1.87
N LEU A 43 9.52 -13.55 1.69
CA LEU A 43 8.54 -13.96 0.67
C LEU A 43 8.68 -13.13 -0.60
N SER A 44 8.55 -13.78 -1.76
CA SER A 44 8.60 -13.12 -3.06
C SER A 44 7.26 -12.47 -3.42
N PHE A 45 7.33 -11.21 -3.86
CA PHE A 45 6.20 -10.42 -4.37
C PHE A 45 6.53 -9.84 -5.75
N THR A 46 5.59 -9.91 -6.67
CA THR A 46 5.71 -9.28 -7.99
C THR A 46 5.28 -7.82 -7.92
N VAL A 47 6.12 -6.92 -8.41
CA VAL A 47 5.81 -5.49 -8.49
C VAL A 47 4.88 -5.26 -9.68
N ILE A 48 3.69 -4.75 -9.43
CA ILE A 48 2.67 -4.48 -10.48
C ILE A 48 2.45 -2.98 -10.72
N GLY A 49 2.96 -2.14 -9.82
CA GLY A 49 2.79 -0.69 -9.92
C GLY A 49 3.83 0.09 -9.12
N VAL A 50 3.96 1.36 -9.51
CA VAL A 50 4.77 2.38 -8.82
C VAL A 50 3.91 3.62 -8.64
N LEU A 51 3.81 4.10 -7.41
CA LEU A 51 3.08 5.31 -7.05
C LEU A 51 3.75 6.54 -7.65
N GLU A 52 2.94 7.54 -7.98
CA GLU A 52 3.46 8.85 -8.29
C GLU A 52 4.10 9.46 -7.05
N SER A 53 5.28 10.06 -7.22
CA SER A 53 5.96 10.76 -6.13
C SER A 53 5.09 11.92 -5.67
N LYS A 54 4.73 11.92 -4.39
CA LYS A 54 4.04 13.05 -3.75
C LYS A 54 5.03 14.07 -3.19
N GLY A 55 6.32 13.74 -3.21
CA GLY A 55 7.39 14.52 -2.59
C GLY A 55 7.43 14.31 -1.08
N SER A 56 8.58 14.64 -0.49
CA SER A 56 8.77 14.60 0.95
C SER A 56 8.11 15.83 1.59
N SER A 57 7.09 15.61 2.42
CA SER A 57 6.48 16.67 3.22
C SER A 57 6.87 16.49 4.69
N ALA A 58 7.35 17.57 5.31
CA ALA A 58 7.61 17.67 6.75
C ALA A 58 8.47 16.53 7.35
N GLY A 59 9.60 16.19 6.72
CA GLY A 59 10.61 15.30 7.31
C GLY A 59 10.26 13.81 7.32
N SER A 60 9.13 13.42 6.73
CA SER A 60 8.78 12.03 6.49
C SER A 60 8.81 11.74 4.99
N ASP A 61 9.54 10.70 4.59
CA ASP A 61 9.51 10.24 3.21
C ASP A 61 8.21 9.50 2.93
N GLN A 62 7.24 10.21 2.35
CA GLN A 62 5.94 9.64 1.99
C GLN A 62 6.04 8.64 0.84
N ASP A 63 7.19 8.61 0.15
CA ASP A 63 7.47 7.75 -0.99
C ASP A 63 8.30 6.50 -0.58
N ASP A 64 8.72 6.37 0.69
CA ASP A 64 9.36 5.15 1.24
C ASP A 64 8.34 4.16 1.81
N VAL A 65 7.46 3.69 0.93
CA VAL A 65 6.32 2.83 1.27
C VAL A 65 6.14 1.68 0.29
N ILE A 66 5.67 0.54 0.79
CA ILE A 66 5.29 -0.64 0.00
C ILE A 66 3.86 -1.01 0.35
N TYR A 67 2.98 -1.05 -0.65
CA TYR A 67 1.60 -1.49 -0.50
C TYR A 67 1.44 -2.92 -1.02
N ILE A 68 0.75 -3.75 -0.24
CA ILE A 68 0.38 -5.13 -0.59
C ILE A 68 -1.08 -5.37 -0.20
N PRO A 69 -1.76 -6.37 -0.79
CA PRO A 69 -3.12 -6.73 -0.39
C PRO A 69 -3.20 -7.09 1.09
N ILE A 70 -4.20 -6.54 1.80
CA ILE A 70 -4.37 -6.73 3.25
C ILE A 70 -4.49 -8.21 3.64
N SER A 71 -5.20 -9.00 2.85
CA SER A 71 -5.38 -10.44 3.06
C SER A 71 -4.03 -11.17 2.99
N THR A 72 -3.17 -10.80 2.04
CA THR A 72 -1.80 -11.32 1.90
C THR A 72 -0.95 -10.94 3.11
N ALA A 73 -1.03 -9.70 3.58
CA ALA A 73 -0.31 -9.25 4.77
C ALA A 73 -0.74 -10.02 6.03
N GLN A 74 -2.04 -10.09 6.29
CA GLN A 74 -2.61 -10.76 7.46
C GLN A 74 -2.27 -12.26 7.49
N GLN A 75 -2.37 -12.94 6.36
CA GLN A 75 -2.15 -14.39 6.30
C GLN A 75 -0.66 -14.76 6.27
N ARG A 76 0.17 -14.00 5.56
CA ARG A 76 1.54 -14.43 5.21
C ARG A 76 2.63 -13.72 5.99
N LEU A 77 2.36 -12.53 6.54
CA LEU A 77 3.36 -11.73 7.23
C LEU A 77 3.06 -11.57 8.71
N ILE A 78 1.82 -11.25 9.07
CA ILE A 78 1.46 -10.84 10.45
C ILE A 78 0.91 -12.03 11.26
N GLY A 79 0.13 -12.92 10.63
CA GLY A 79 -0.55 -14.01 11.33
C GLY A 79 -1.71 -13.54 12.21
N SER A 80 -2.20 -12.31 12.02
CA SER A 80 -3.32 -11.72 12.75
C SER A 80 -4.29 -11.03 11.80
N LYS A 81 -5.57 -11.00 12.18
CA LYS A 81 -6.63 -10.25 11.48
C LYS A 81 -6.78 -8.82 12.02
N SER A 82 -6.06 -8.45 13.06
CA SER A 82 -6.09 -7.09 13.60
C SER A 82 -5.45 -6.10 12.64
N VAL A 83 -6.02 -4.91 12.55
CA VAL A 83 -5.48 -3.79 11.76
C VAL A 83 -5.00 -2.70 12.71
N GLY A 84 -3.85 -2.09 12.41
CA GLY A 84 -3.28 -1.01 13.24
C GLY A 84 -4.00 0.32 13.05
N SER A 85 -4.58 0.56 11.89
CA SER A 85 -5.34 1.78 11.57
C SER A 85 -6.33 1.51 10.44
N ILE A 86 -7.43 2.26 10.45
CA ILE A 86 -8.43 2.28 9.37
C ILE A 86 -8.57 3.74 8.97
N ASN A 87 -8.33 4.03 7.68
CA ASN A 87 -8.58 5.35 7.12
C ASN A 87 -9.97 5.35 6.48
N VAL A 88 -10.78 6.35 6.80
CA VAL A 88 -12.13 6.51 6.26
C VAL A 88 -12.21 7.89 5.59
N GLN A 89 -12.76 7.93 4.39
CA GLN A 89 -12.93 9.16 3.62
C GLN A 89 -14.41 9.54 3.58
N ALA A 90 -14.72 10.80 3.92
CA ALA A 90 -16.07 11.34 3.75
C ALA A 90 -16.38 11.61 2.27
N THR A 91 -17.63 11.41 1.88
CA THR A 91 -18.11 11.67 0.51
C THR A 91 -18.16 13.15 0.17
N SER A 92 -18.24 14.02 1.18
CA SER A 92 -18.18 15.47 1.04
C SER A 92 -17.66 16.12 2.33
N GLN A 93 -17.35 17.41 2.27
CA GLN A 93 -16.89 18.16 3.44
C GLN A 93 -17.97 18.27 4.52
N GLU A 94 -19.24 18.41 4.13
CA GLU A 94 -20.39 18.52 5.02
C GLU A 94 -20.63 17.20 5.78
N ALA A 95 -20.31 16.06 5.16
CA ALA A 95 -20.46 14.74 5.76
C ALA A 95 -19.38 14.40 6.79
N LEU A 96 -18.29 15.19 6.90
CA LEU A 96 -17.16 14.89 7.80
C LEU A 96 -17.58 14.84 9.27
N ALA A 97 -18.41 15.79 9.72
CA ALA A 97 -18.84 15.86 11.12
C ALA A 97 -19.70 14.62 11.48
N SER A 98 -20.69 14.31 10.65
CA SER A 98 -21.55 13.13 10.86
C SER A 98 -20.78 11.81 10.76
N LEU A 99 -19.78 11.73 9.87
CA LEU A 99 -18.92 10.56 9.75
C LEU A 99 -18.10 10.35 11.03
N GLN A 100 -17.51 11.42 11.59
CA GLN A 100 -16.70 11.35 12.80
C GLN A 100 -17.52 10.86 14.00
N ASP A 101 -18.74 11.36 14.19
CA ASP A 101 -19.63 10.91 15.27
C ASP A 101 -19.99 9.42 15.11
N TYR A 102 -20.24 8.97 13.87
CA TYR A 102 -20.60 7.58 13.59
C TYR A 102 -19.47 6.58 13.84
N ILE A 103 -18.21 6.95 13.58
CA ILE A 103 -17.06 6.03 13.75
C ILE A 103 -16.47 6.04 15.17
N THR A 104 -16.83 7.03 16.00
CA THR A 104 -16.31 7.18 17.38
C THR A 104 -17.28 6.71 18.46
N THR A 105 -18.55 6.51 18.12
CA THR A 105 -19.60 5.97 19.01
C THR A 105 -19.68 4.45 18.91
#